data_AF-A0A946YXM5-F1
#
_entry.id   AF-A0A946YXM5-F1
#
_cell.length_a   1.000
_cell.length_b   1.000
_cell.length_c   1.000
_cell.angle_alpha   90.00
_cell.angle_beta   90.00
_cell.angle_gamma   90.00
#
_symmetry.space_group_name_H-M   'P 1'
#
loop_
_entity.id
_entity.type
_entity.pdbx_description
1 polymer ?
#
loop_
_entity_poly.entity_id
_entity_poly.type
_entity_poly.pdbx_seq_one_letter_code
_entity_poly.pdbx_strand_id
1 'polypeptide(L)'
;MSSLVLISGPNDAGPGEREQMMQRAQRELSRRSVDEITRIDVPAKGVATGDEPGTGSLRGAVDGVVPALQSGSLFGGTTGVLIVDAQWLLKAEAEVIAELVETLEGGQVVAVFVAAGAV
;
A
#
# COMPACT_ATOMS: atom_id res chain seq x y z
N MET A 1 -7.80 4.62 -16.58
CA MET A 1 -7.04 5.35 -15.54
C MET A 1 -6.28 4.31 -14.74
N SER A 2 -4.97 4.43 -14.53
CA SER A 2 -4.19 3.33 -13.93
C SER A 2 -4.53 3.15 -12.45
N SER A 3 -4.97 1.95 -12.06
CA SER A 3 -5.34 1.56 -10.67
C SER A 3 -4.18 1.61 -9.67
N LEU A 4 -2.95 1.77 -10.16
CA LEU A 4 -1.69 1.76 -9.41
C LEU A 4 -1.02 3.14 -9.43
N VAL A 5 -0.54 3.61 -8.28
CA VAL A 5 0.29 4.81 -8.14
C VAL A 5 1.49 4.51 -7.23
N LEU A 6 2.69 4.91 -7.65
CA LEU A 6 3.90 4.88 -6.83
C LEU A 6 4.34 6.32 -6.52
N ILE A 7 4.58 6.60 -5.24
CA ILE A 7 5.15 7.84 -4.74
C ILE A 7 6.49 7.50 -4.10
N SER A 8 7.56 7.86 -4.81
CA SER A 8 8.93 7.71 -4.33
C SER A 8 9.48 9.03 -3.77
N GLY A 9 10.20 8.92 -2.65
CA GLY A 9 11.01 10.00 -2.08
C GLY A 9 12.51 9.77 -2.30
N PRO A 10 13.38 10.59 -1.70
CA PRO A 10 14.82 10.30 -1.62
C PRO A 10 15.11 9.10 -0.71
N ASN A 11 16.32 8.54 -0.80
CA ASN A 11 16.77 7.38 0.00
C ASN A 11 16.73 7.65 1.51
N ASP A 12 17.18 8.82 1.94
CA ASP A 12 17.18 9.25 3.35
C ASP A 12 16.07 10.27 3.62
N ALA A 13 14.84 9.92 3.23
CA ALA A 13 13.67 10.78 3.40
C ALA A 13 13.42 11.05 4.89
N GLY A 14 13.71 12.29 5.31
CA GLY A 14 13.42 12.78 6.65
C GLY A 14 11.93 13.00 6.90
N PRO A 15 11.56 13.49 8.10
CA PRO A 15 10.17 13.72 8.46
C PRO A 15 9.42 14.66 7.50
N GLY A 16 10.11 15.69 6.98
CA GLY A 16 9.51 16.65 6.05
C GLY A 16 9.24 16.06 4.67
N GLU A 17 10.17 15.28 4.13
CA GLU A 17 9.99 14.57 2.86
C GLU A 17 8.89 13.52 2.97
N ARG A 18 8.87 12.77 4.08
CA ARG A 18 7.81 11.80 4.38
C ARG A 18 6.43 12.47 4.41
N GLU A 19 6.31 13.62 5.04
CA GLU A 19 5.05 14.38 5.06
C GLU A 19 4.64 14.82 3.64
N GLN A 20 5.57 15.33 2.84
CA GLN A 20 5.29 15.70 1.45
C GLN A 20 4.84 14.51 0.60
N MET A 21 5.43 13.34 0.78
CA MET A 21 5.05 12.11 0.10
C MET A 21 3.64 11.67 0.51
N MET A 22 3.32 11.71 1.80
CA MET A 22 1.97 11.41 2.30
C MET A 22 0.93 12.39 1.77
N GLN A 23 1.25 13.69 1.70
CA GLN A 23 0.36 14.68 1.08
C GLN A 23 0.13 14.42 -0.41
N ARG A 24 1.17 13.97 -1.15
CA ARG A 24 1.02 13.53 -2.54
C ARG A 24 0.07 12.33 -2.65
N ALA A 25 0.20 11.36 -1.74
CA ALA A 25 -0.64 10.16 -1.72
C ALA A 25 -2.11 10.51 -1.50
N GLN A 26 -2.38 11.37 -0.51
CA GLN A 26 -3.73 11.87 -0.25
C GLN A 26 -4.31 12.61 -1.45
N ARG A 27 -3.53 13.49 -2.10
CA ARG A 27 -3.99 14.19 -3.31
C ARG A 27 -4.37 13.23 -4.44
N GLU A 28 -3.60 12.17 -4.64
CA GLU A 28 -3.91 11.17 -5.68
C GLU A 28 -5.18 10.39 -5.35
N LEU A 29 -5.38 9.98 -4.10
CA LEU A 29 -6.60 9.32 -3.65
C LEU A 29 -7.83 10.25 -3.79
N SER A 30 -7.72 11.51 -3.36
CA SER A 30 -8.80 12.49 -3.47
C SER A 30 -9.17 12.81 -4.93
N ARG A 31 -8.19 12.92 -5.83
CA ARG A 31 -8.42 13.17 -7.26
C ARG A 31 -9.22 12.05 -7.93
N ARG A 32 -9.21 10.87 -7.35
CA ARG A 32 -9.86 9.66 -7.87
C ARG A 32 -11.19 9.36 -7.17
N SER A 33 -11.66 10.28 -6.32
CA SER A 33 -12.92 10.14 -5.57
C SER A 33 -13.01 8.84 -4.79
N VAL A 34 -11.91 8.45 -4.14
CA VAL A 34 -11.88 7.29 -3.26
C VAL A 34 -12.80 7.54 -2.05
N ASP A 35 -13.69 6.59 -1.77
CA ASP A 35 -14.69 6.67 -0.69
C ASP A 35 -14.08 6.29 0.67
N GLU A 36 -13.24 5.25 0.68
CA GLU A 36 -12.60 4.71 1.89
C GLU A 36 -11.14 4.39 1.61
N ILE A 37 -10.26 4.64 2.60
CA ILE A 37 -8.83 4.39 2.49
C ILE A 37 -8.40 3.40 3.57
N THR A 38 -7.97 2.21 3.14
CA THR A 38 -7.29 1.25 4.00
C THR A 38 -5.79 1.55 3.99
N ARG A 39 -5.25 1.94 5.14
CA ARG A 39 -3.82 2.20 5.31
C ARG A 39 -3.10 0.96 5.86
N ILE A 40 -2.03 0.57 5.19
CA ILE A 40 -1.13 -0.53 5.57
C ILE A 40 0.25 0.06 5.81
N ASP A 41 0.73 0.03 7.04
CA ASP A 41 2.07 0.49 7.41
C ASP A 41 3.05 -0.69 7.42
N VAL A 42 3.99 -0.70 6.47
CA VAL A 42 4.96 -1.78 6.34
C VAL A 42 6.07 -1.61 7.39
N PRO A 43 6.27 -2.57 8.30
CA PRO A 43 7.28 -2.44 9.33
C PRO A 43 8.67 -2.59 8.74
N ALA A 44 9.64 -1.86 9.32
CA ALA A 44 11.04 -1.95 8.94
C ALA A 44 11.56 -3.40 9.00
N LYS A 45 12.54 -3.72 8.15
CA LYS A 45 13.18 -5.04 8.12
C LYS A 45 13.78 -5.36 9.49
N GLY A 46 13.54 -6.57 10.00
CA GLY A 46 14.06 -7.03 11.29
C GLY A 46 13.21 -6.64 12.51
N VAL A 47 12.13 -5.88 12.34
CA VAL A 47 11.13 -5.70 13.40
C VAL A 47 10.22 -6.92 13.41
N ALA A 48 10.39 -7.80 14.39
CA ALA A 48 9.44 -8.87 14.66
C ALA A 48 8.16 -8.24 15.25
N THR A 49 7.14 -8.04 14.42
CA THR A 49 5.77 -7.91 14.91
C THR A 49 5.37 -9.29 15.39
N GLY A 50 5.27 -9.47 16.71
CA GLY A 50 5.12 -10.77 17.38
C GLY A 50 4.23 -11.75 16.60
N ASP A 51 4.81 -12.91 16.29
CA ASP A 51 4.12 -14.06 15.75
C ASP A 51 2.97 -14.47 16.66
N GLU A 52 1.74 -14.07 16.34
CA GLU A 52 0.69 -15.07 16.33
C GLU A 52 0.73 -15.74 14.96
N PRO A 53 0.88 -17.08 14.89
CA PRO A 53 0.95 -17.82 13.65
C PRO A 53 -0.45 -17.85 13.00
N GLY A 54 -0.84 -16.73 12.41
CA GLY A 54 -1.75 -16.73 11.28
C GLY A 54 -1.06 -17.49 10.16
N THR A 55 -1.73 -18.48 9.59
CA THR A 55 -1.25 -19.44 8.61
C THR A 55 -0.87 -18.85 7.23
N GLY A 56 -0.39 -17.61 7.18
CA GLY A 56 -0.18 -16.81 5.97
C GLY A 56 1.28 -16.48 5.68
N SER A 57 1.58 -16.20 4.40
CA SER A 57 2.92 -15.84 3.89
C SER A 57 3.37 -14.40 4.24
N LEU A 58 2.54 -13.62 4.95
CA LEU A 58 2.71 -12.19 5.20
C LEU A 58 2.87 -11.89 6.69
N ARG A 59 3.62 -10.83 7.05
CA ARG A 59 3.64 -10.32 8.42
C ARG A 59 2.27 -9.77 8.79
N GLY A 60 1.83 -9.92 10.04
CA GLY A 60 0.50 -9.48 10.48
C GLY A 60 0.15 -8.01 10.19
N ALA A 61 1.15 -7.12 10.21
CA ALA A 61 0.96 -5.70 9.83
C ALA A 61 0.69 -5.48 8.33
N VAL A 62 1.06 -6.43 7.47
CA VAL A 62 0.91 -6.39 6.01
C VAL A 62 -0.26 -7.26 5.55
N ASP A 63 -0.69 -8.25 6.34
CA ASP A 63 -1.72 -9.24 5.98
C ASP A 63 -3.04 -8.61 5.50
N GLY A 64 -3.44 -7.47 6.08
CA GLY A 64 -4.62 -6.71 5.68
C GLY A 64 -4.58 -6.18 4.24
N VAL A 65 -3.43 -6.21 3.56
CA VAL A 65 -3.30 -5.78 2.16
C VAL A 65 -4.07 -6.70 1.21
N VAL A 66 -4.15 -8.00 1.50
CA VAL A 66 -4.81 -8.99 0.63
C VAL A 66 -6.31 -8.71 0.55
N PRO A 67 -7.08 -8.68 1.66
CA PRO A 67 -8.49 -8.34 1.59
C PRO A 67 -8.70 -6.91 1.09
N ALA A 68 -7.80 -5.96 1.37
CA ALA A 68 -7.95 -4.59 0.89
C ALA A 68 -7.86 -4.48 -0.64
N LEU A 69 -6.92 -5.20 -1.28
CA LEU A 69 -6.76 -5.20 -2.74
C LEU A 69 -7.83 -6.03 -3.45
N GLN A 70 -8.37 -7.06 -2.80
CA GLN A 70 -9.44 -7.89 -3.35
C GLN A 70 -10.84 -7.33 -3.09
N SER A 71 -10.99 -6.45 -2.09
CA SER A 71 -12.25 -5.82 -1.74
C SER A 71 -12.57 -4.70 -2.73
N GLY A 72 -13.16 -5.07 -3.86
CA GLY A 72 -13.95 -4.14 -4.66
C GLY A 72 -15.09 -3.55 -3.81
N SER A 73 -15.48 -2.30 -4.07
CA SER A 73 -16.58 -1.69 -3.31
C SER A 73 -17.88 -2.48 -3.52
N LEU A 74 -18.44 -3.01 -2.43
CA LEU A 74 -19.74 -3.69 -2.43
C LEU A 74 -20.91 -2.80 -2.89
N PHE A 75 -20.69 -1.48 -2.88
CA PHE A 75 -21.67 -0.47 -3.24
C PHE A 75 -21.32 0.28 -4.55
N GLY A 76 -20.36 -0.21 -5.32
CA GLY A 76 -19.96 0.37 -6.61
C GLY A 76 -19.11 1.65 -6.51
N GLY A 77 -18.58 1.95 -5.32
CA GLY A 77 -17.61 3.03 -5.08
C GLY A 77 -16.17 2.65 -5.44
N THR A 78 -15.24 3.56 -5.17
CA THR A 78 -13.81 3.33 -5.36
C THR A 78 -13.10 3.23 -4.01
N THR A 79 -12.47 2.09 -3.74
CA THR A 79 -11.69 1.88 -2.50
C THR A 79 -10.24 2.25 -2.74
N GLY A 80 -9.60 2.89 -1.76
CA GLY A 80 -8.18 3.21 -1.78
C GLY A 80 -7.42 2.28 -0.86
N VAL A 81 -6.28 1.79 -1.33
CA VAL A 81 -5.31 1.06 -0.50
C VAL A 81 -4.03 1.87 -0.47
N LEU A 82 -3.63 2.33 0.72
CA LEU A 82 -2.42 3.12 0.93
C LEU A 82 -1.36 2.27 1.64
N ILE A 83 -0.35 1.84 0.90
CA ILE A 83 0.79 1.07 1.41
C ILE A 83 1.92 2.04 1.74
N VAL A 84 2.17 2.24 3.03
CA VAL A 84 3.18 3.16 3.56
C VAL A 84 4.46 2.42 3.86
N ASP A 85 5.59 3.07 3.55
CA ASP A 85 6.92 2.51 3.76
C ASP A 85 7.18 1.21 2.97
N ALA A 86 6.66 1.16 1.73
CA ALA A 86 6.71 -0.02 0.88
C ALA A 86 8.14 -0.51 0.54
N GLN A 87 9.18 0.31 0.72
CA GLN A 87 10.58 -0.12 0.63
C GLN A 87 10.97 -1.23 1.63
N TRP A 88 10.19 -1.38 2.71
CA TRP A 88 10.41 -2.40 3.73
C TRP A 88 9.68 -3.71 3.48
N LEU A 89 8.97 -3.84 2.35
CA LEU A 89 8.37 -5.11 1.96
C LEU A 89 9.45 -6.19 1.84
N LEU A 90 9.15 -7.36 2.41
CA LEU A 90 9.93 -8.56 2.18
C LEU A 90 9.63 -9.11 0.79
N LYS A 91 10.54 -9.93 0.26
CA LYS A 91 10.38 -10.52 -1.08
C LYS A 91 9.02 -11.22 -1.25
N ALA A 92 8.66 -12.09 -0.31
CA ALA A 92 7.39 -12.82 -0.36
C ALA A 92 6.16 -11.87 -0.30
N GLU A 93 6.25 -10.79 0.49
CA GLU A 93 5.18 -9.79 0.57
C GLU A 93 5.02 -9.04 -0.75
N ALA A 94 6.14 -8.62 -1.34
CA ALA A 94 6.15 -7.94 -2.63
C ALA A 94 5.63 -8.83 -3.77
N GLU A 95 5.98 -10.12 -3.78
CA GLU A 95 5.49 -11.09 -4.77
C GLU A 95 3.97 -11.24 -4.70
N VAL A 96 3.42 -11.47 -3.49
CA VAL A 96 1.97 -11.57 -3.30
C VAL A 96 1.25 -10.28 -3.70
N ILE A 97 1.77 -9.12 -3.29
CA ILE A 97 1.14 -7.83 -3.63
C ILE A 97 1.21 -7.56 -5.14
N ALA A 98 2.31 -7.91 -5.80
CA ALA A 98 2.45 -7.75 -7.25
C ALA A 98 1.40 -8.56 -8.01
N GLU A 99 1.22 -9.84 -7.64
CA GLU A 99 0.19 -10.70 -8.22
C GLU A 99 -1.21 -10.10 -8.03
N LEU A 100 -1.52 -9.56 -6.85
CA LEU A 100 -2.83 -8.93 -6.59
C LEU A 100 -3.02 -7.65 -7.41
N VAL A 101 -1.99 -6.80 -7.52
CA VAL A 101 -2.07 -5.55 -8.27
C VAL A 101 -2.29 -5.79 -9.76
N GLU A 102 -1.75 -6.88 -10.33
CA GLU A 102 -2.00 -7.27 -11.72
C GLU A 102 -3.48 -7.57 -11.99
N THR A 103 -4.24 -7.96 -10.97
CA THR A 103 -5.68 -8.24 -11.08
C THR A 103 -6.59 -7.02 -10.90
N LEU A 104 -6.03 -5.83 -10.63
CA LEU A 104 -6.81 -4.61 -10.38
C LEU A 104 -7.37 -4.00 -11.67
N GLU A 105 -8.42 -4.60 -12.18
CA GLU A 105 -9.17 -4.08 -13.33
C GLU A 105 -10.35 -3.19 -12.91
N GLY A 106 -10.84 -2.36 -13.84
CA GLY A 106 -12.12 -1.65 -13.66
C GLY A 106 -12.13 -0.43 -12.73
N GLY A 107 -10.99 -0.04 -12.14
CA GLY A 107 -10.86 1.20 -11.35
C GLY A 107 -11.63 1.21 -10.03
N GLN A 108 -12.09 0.04 -9.56
CA GLN A 108 -12.79 -0.10 -8.28
C GLN A 108 -11.86 -0.02 -7.08
N VAL A 109 -10.58 -0.31 -7.28
CA VAL A 109 -9.54 -0.22 -6.26
C VAL A 109 -8.40 0.64 -6.79
N VAL A 110 -7.93 1.58 -5.98
CA VAL A 110 -6.77 2.42 -6.24
C VAL A 110 -5.69 2.10 -5.21
N ALA A 111 -4.62 1.44 -5.65
CA ALA A 111 -3.46 1.14 -4.82
C ALA A 111 -2.42 2.26 -4.94
N VAL A 112 -2.03 2.84 -3.81
CA VAL A 112 -1.01 3.88 -3.71
C VAL A 112 0.13 3.39 -2.81
N PHE A 113 1.32 3.30 -3.38
CA PHE A 113 2.54 2.91 -2.68
C PHE A 113 3.34 4.16 -2.35
N VAL A 114 3.71 4.30 -1.08
CA VAL A 114 4.61 5.35 -0.61
C VAL A 114 5.91 4.68 -0.18
N ALA A 115 7.00 5.00 -0.87
CA ALA A 115 8.30 4.39 -0.63
C ALA A 115 9.41 5.43 -0.56
N ALA A 116 10.32 5.28 0.41
CA ALA A 116 11.63 5.94 0.31
C ALA A 116 12.36 5.40 -0.94
N GLY A 117 13.10 6.28 -1.62
CA GLY A 117 13.76 5.94 -2.87
C GLY A 117 14.91 4.96 -2.67
N ALA A 118 15.26 4.25 -3.74
CA ALA A 118 16.50 3.47 -3.76
C ALA A 118 17.74 4.34 -4.07
N VAL A 119 17.54 5.56 -4.58
CA VAL A 119 18.59 6.44 -5.14
C VAL A 119 18.50 7.83 -4.51
#